data_AF-A0A8C2ZK71-F1
#
_entry.id   AF-A0A8C2ZK71-F1
#
_cell.length_a   1.000
_cell.length_b   1.000
_cell.length_c   1.000
_cell.angle_alpha   90.00
_cell.angle_beta   90.00
_cell.angle_gamma   90.00
#
_symmetry.space_group_name_H-M   'P 1'
#
loop_
_entity.id
_entity.type
_entity.pdbx_description
1 polymer ?
#
loop_
_entity_poly.entity_id
_entity_poly.type
_entity_poly.pdbx_seq_one_letter_code
_entity_poly.pdbx_strand_id
1 'polypeptide(L)'
;MVDHVEVWKKALSGILSLKPVPRNSGVRNLLLVLQYMYNANSRIAEPQRMPETNFCLLIDKEILVEDLQLWRRLSQRKYMHAEPLFLCNFPILMDLESKKFVFDQNATYTKMEATDWTMFLGLVLFQEQYFVLHLSRASLLDDTFEQLDAADHEDYKLPIAVYFDENFTNSDDDALYRKDFFHEVFHEMMSPETGMFMFNDSKTLAWFPKATEEDQRYFLFGVLCGLALYNQHIIHLPFPLALFKKLLGVKPSLGDMIEFSPCVGQCLLNILEHYEDNVIKDLDWDFAIYWDGIEVDLDPKSPEKPLTGENKKEFVDAFVNHAFNTSVEGVFQEFKRGFFQVCDQDLVKLFRPKELQDVLVGADFHDWAKLKQNTVYEGVYSTTPPHPTIQMFWEVFDELTEDQKKAFLWFVTGFERVPILGMEKIELKVKVKVPDLSYDQDYPATHTCFSMLELPLYSTKEIMQTKLTEALSKNRRSYK
;
A
#
# COMPACT_ATOMS: atom_id res chain seq x y z
N MET A 1 23.18 7.38 23.16
CA MET A 1 22.03 7.92 22.39
C MET A 1 20.71 7.40 22.97
N VAL A 2 20.58 6.08 23.15
CA VAL A 2 19.38 5.42 23.69
C VAL A 2 18.87 6.07 25.00
N ASP A 3 19.72 6.18 26.03
CA ASP A 3 19.32 6.74 27.32
C ASP A 3 18.81 8.19 27.21
N HIS A 4 19.39 8.98 26.30
CA HIS A 4 18.94 10.34 26.06
C HIS A 4 17.56 10.37 25.38
N VAL A 5 17.31 9.50 24.39
CA VAL A 5 16.00 9.40 23.72
C VAL A 5 14.92 9.05 24.75
N GLU A 6 15.18 8.09 25.63
CA GLU A 6 14.23 7.68 26.67
C GLU A 6 13.92 8.78 27.69
N VAL A 7 14.91 9.57 28.10
CA VAL A 7 14.69 10.73 29.00
C VAL A 7 13.76 11.75 28.34
N TRP A 8 14.02 12.11 27.08
CA TRP A 8 13.19 13.08 26.35
C TRP A 8 11.78 12.55 26.08
N LYS A 9 11.65 11.25 25.76
CA LYS A 9 10.35 10.60 25.60
C LYS A 9 9.53 10.65 26.88
N LYS A 10 10.14 10.31 28.01
CA LYS A 10 9.46 10.35 29.31
C LYS A 10 8.97 11.76 29.66
N ALA A 11 9.77 12.78 29.35
CA ALA A 11 9.37 14.17 29.53
C ALA A 11 8.17 14.55 28.65
N LEU A 12 8.20 14.17 27.36
CA LEU A 12 7.11 14.42 26.43
C LEU A 12 5.84 13.64 26.77
N SER A 13 5.94 12.37 27.16
CA SER A 13 4.79 11.60 27.66
C SER A 13 4.15 12.26 28.88
N GLY A 14 4.95 12.81 29.80
CA GLY A 14 4.45 13.61 30.92
C GLY A 14 3.69 14.85 30.47
N ILE A 15 4.21 15.57 29.47
CA ILE A 15 3.54 16.77 28.92
C ILE A 15 2.25 16.41 28.17
N LEU A 16 2.27 15.36 27.35
CA LEU A 16 1.10 14.90 26.59
C LEU A 16 -0.01 14.36 27.51
N SER A 17 0.32 13.96 28.74
CA SER A 17 -0.69 13.57 29.74
C SER A 17 -1.45 14.74 30.38
N LEU A 18 -0.99 15.98 30.19
CA LEU A 18 -1.65 17.18 30.71
C LEU A 18 -2.85 17.55 29.82
N LYS A 19 -3.99 17.90 30.45
CA LYS A 19 -5.19 18.40 29.73
C LYS A 19 -5.48 19.86 30.15
N PRO A 20 -5.50 20.83 29.22
CA PRO A 20 -5.20 20.71 27.79
C PRO A 20 -3.69 20.51 27.54
N VAL A 21 -3.33 19.85 26.43
CA VAL A 21 -1.93 19.63 26.05
C VAL A 21 -1.26 20.97 25.78
N PRO A 22 -0.14 21.31 26.46
CA PRO A 22 0.56 22.57 26.24
C PRO A 22 1.14 22.65 24.81
N ARG A 23 0.79 23.70 24.05
CA ARG A 23 1.34 23.97 22.70
C ARG A 23 2.21 25.23 22.66
N ASN A 24 3.22 25.29 23.52
CA ASN A 24 4.13 26.43 23.65
C ASN A 24 5.51 26.15 23.04
N SER A 25 6.37 27.18 23.01
CA SER A 25 7.75 27.08 22.49
C SER A 25 8.62 26.08 23.25
N GLY A 26 8.36 25.85 24.54
CA GLY A 26 9.03 24.83 25.33
C GLY A 26 8.79 23.43 24.78
N VAL A 27 7.52 23.08 24.52
CA VAL A 27 7.14 21.79 23.92
C VAL A 27 7.72 21.65 22.52
N ARG A 28 7.66 22.71 21.70
CA ARG A 28 8.29 22.74 20.37
C ARG A 28 9.78 22.39 20.43
N ASN A 29 10.51 22.98 21.37
CA ASN A 29 11.94 22.73 21.51
C ASN A 29 12.24 21.27 21.90
N LEU A 30 11.42 20.66 22.76
CA LEU A 30 11.56 19.24 23.12
C LEU A 30 11.36 18.32 21.91
N LEU A 31 10.34 18.60 21.10
CA LEU A 31 10.05 17.86 19.88
C LEU A 31 11.19 17.99 18.86
N LEU A 32 11.74 19.20 18.70
CA LEU A 32 12.90 19.46 17.83
C LEU A 32 14.16 18.72 18.30
N VAL A 33 14.39 18.60 19.62
CA VAL A 33 15.52 17.82 20.14
C VAL A 33 15.42 16.36 19.71
N LEU A 34 14.25 15.72 19.86
CA LEU A 34 14.05 14.36 19.36
C LEU A 34 14.20 14.27 17.84
N GLN A 35 13.73 15.27 17.08
CA GLN A 35 13.93 15.33 15.64
C GLN A 35 15.40 15.37 15.25
N TYR A 36 16.21 16.18 15.92
CA TYR A 36 17.65 16.24 15.67
C TYR A 36 18.34 14.92 16.03
N MET A 37 17.93 14.27 17.12
CA MET A 37 18.46 12.96 17.50
C MET A 37 18.10 11.89 16.46
N TYR A 38 16.87 11.89 15.95
CA TYR A 38 16.43 11.00 14.88
C TYR A 38 17.25 11.24 13.59
N ASN A 39 17.41 12.51 13.18
CA ASN A 39 18.19 12.87 12.00
C ASN A 39 19.69 12.49 12.13
N ALA A 40 20.23 12.48 13.35
CA ALA A 40 21.58 11.98 13.61
C ALA A 40 21.62 10.44 13.49
N ASN A 41 20.63 9.75 14.06
CA ASN A 41 20.51 8.29 13.98
C ASN A 41 20.36 7.79 12.54
N SER A 42 19.61 8.49 11.69
CA SER A 42 19.40 8.11 10.28
C SER A 42 20.68 8.13 9.44
N ARG A 43 21.73 8.83 9.90
CA ARG A 43 23.05 8.89 9.25
C ARG A 43 23.98 7.76 9.69
N ILE A 44 23.62 7.01 10.74
CA ILE A 44 24.39 5.86 11.23
C ILE A 44 24.08 4.66 10.33
N ALA A 45 25.08 3.82 10.07
CA ALA A 45 24.88 2.58 9.32
C ALA A 45 23.97 1.59 10.07
N GLU A 46 23.14 0.85 9.34
CA GLU A 46 22.16 -0.14 9.85
C GLU A 46 22.60 -0.97 11.07
N PRO A 47 23.79 -1.60 11.12
CA PRO A 47 24.16 -2.45 12.26
C PRO A 47 24.34 -1.70 13.60
N GLN A 48 24.47 -0.38 13.57
CA GLN A 48 24.57 0.48 14.76
C GLN A 48 23.38 1.46 14.89
N ARG A 49 22.47 1.44 13.92
CA ARG A 49 21.31 2.33 13.87
C ARG A 49 20.28 1.88 14.89
N MET A 50 19.83 2.81 15.71
CA MET A 50 18.76 2.56 16.67
C MET A 50 17.44 2.33 15.93
N PRO A 51 16.63 1.33 16.33
CA PRO A 51 15.34 1.11 15.70
C PRO A 51 14.45 2.34 15.84
N GLU A 52 13.69 2.64 14.78
CA GLU A 52 12.89 3.86 14.73
C GLU A 52 11.72 3.84 15.73
N THR A 53 11.21 2.65 16.06
CA THR A 53 10.18 2.45 17.10
C THR A 53 10.62 2.97 18.46
N ASN A 54 11.92 3.06 18.71
CA ASN A 54 12.42 3.64 19.95
C ASN A 54 12.18 5.16 20.04
N PHE A 55 11.91 5.87 18.94
CA PHE A 55 11.56 7.30 18.94
C PHE A 55 10.05 7.53 19.11
N CYS A 56 9.22 6.52 18.84
CA CYS A 56 7.76 6.63 18.94
C CYS A 56 7.29 6.79 20.39
N LEU A 57 6.21 7.56 20.56
CA LEU A 57 5.49 7.76 21.81
C LEU A 57 4.15 7.03 21.75
N LEU A 58 3.69 6.54 22.89
CA LEU A 58 2.29 6.13 23.04
C LEU A 58 1.44 7.40 23.20
N ILE A 59 0.79 7.81 22.10
CA ILE A 59 -0.06 9.00 22.07
C ILE A 59 -1.52 8.55 22.10
N ASP A 60 -2.31 9.15 22.99
CA ASP A 60 -3.74 8.87 23.08
C ASP A 60 -4.47 9.30 21.80
N LYS A 61 -5.42 8.48 21.33
CA LYS A 61 -6.22 8.76 20.12
C LYS A 61 -7.02 10.05 20.26
N GLU A 62 -7.46 10.43 21.46
CA GLU A 62 -8.12 11.71 21.73
C GLU A 62 -7.20 12.89 21.38
N ILE A 63 -5.93 12.82 21.79
CA ILE A 63 -4.94 13.88 21.53
C ILE A 63 -4.67 14.00 20.03
N LEU A 64 -4.57 12.86 19.33
CA LEU A 64 -4.39 12.84 17.88
C LEU A 64 -5.57 13.48 17.15
N VAL A 65 -6.81 13.21 17.59
CA VAL A 65 -8.01 13.84 17.03
C VAL A 65 -8.00 15.36 17.29
N GLU A 66 -7.69 15.79 18.51
CA GLU A 66 -7.60 17.23 18.84
C GLU A 66 -6.52 17.95 18.03
N ASP A 67 -5.37 17.31 17.80
CA ASP A 67 -4.28 17.83 16.96
C ASP A 67 -4.68 17.93 15.49
N LEU A 68 -5.31 16.89 14.95
CA LEU A 68 -5.82 16.88 13.59
C LEU A 68 -6.88 17.96 13.36
N GLN A 69 -7.83 18.13 14.28
CA GLN A 69 -8.86 19.18 14.18
C GLN A 69 -8.25 20.58 14.28
N LEU A 70 -7.21 20.77 15.09
CA LEU A 70 -6.49 22.05 15.12
C LEU A 70 -5.75 22.28 13.79
N TRP A 71 -5.06 21.26 13.28
CA TRP A 71 -4.36 21.31 12.00
C TRP A 71 -5.32 21.67 10.86
N ARG A 72 -6.46 20.97 10.71
CA ARG A 72 -7.49 21.25 9.69
C ARG A 72 -7.99 22.70 9.75
N ARG A 73 -8.29 23.22 10.94
CA ARG A 73 -8.79 24.60 11.11
C ARG A 73 -7.76 25.67 10.76
N LEU A 74 -6.48 25.37 10.95
CA LEU A 74 -5.39 26.35 10.78
C LEU A 74 -4.71 26.24 9.41
N SER A 75 -4.63 25.05 8.80
CA SER A 75 -4.13 24.86 7.43
C SER A 75 -4.98 25.61 6.40
N GLN A 76 -6.27 25.80 6.68
CA GLN A 76 -7.18 26.61 5.87
C GLN A 76 -6.95 28.13 6.01
N ARG A 77 -6.13 28.61 6.96
CA ARG A 77 -5.88 30.04 7.20
C ARG A 77 -4.51 30.46 6.66
N LYS A 78 -4.49 31.19 5.54
CA LYS A 78 -3.27 31.64 4.82
C LYS A 78 -2.32 32.58 5.59
N TYR A 79 -2.71 33.12 6.75
CA TYR A 79 -1.92 34.13 7.47
C TYR A 79 -1.88 33.88 8.97
N MET A 80 -0.75 33.38 9.47
CA MET A 80 -0.42 33.34 10.89
C MET A 80 1.03 33.85 11.06
N HIS A 81 1.24 34.79 11.98
CA HIS A 81 2.57 35.36 12.27
C HIS A 81 3.50 34.42 13.06
N ALA A 82 2.96 33.32 13.60
CA ALA A 82 3.73 32.26 14.27
C ALA A 82 3.21 30.90 13.80
N GLU A 83 4.13 30.02 13.40
CA GLU A 83 3.80 28.68 12.94
C GLU A 83 3.23 27.84 14.11
N PRO A 84 1.96 27.43 14.05
CA PRO A 84 1.32 26.65 15.10
C PRO A 84 2.02 25.30 15.32
N LEU A 85 2.11 24.87 16.57
CA LEU A 85 2.72 23.59 16.93
C LEU A 85 1.71 22.45 16.75
N PHE A 86 1.91 21.62 15.73
CA PHE A 86 1.18 20.36 15.54
C PHE A 86 2.07 19.17 15.86
N LEU A 87 1.53 18.18 16.57
CA LEU A 87 2.21 16.90 16.76
C LEU A 87 2.38 16.18 15.42
N CYS A 88 1.42 16.35 14.50
CA CYS A 88 1.49 15.81 13.13
C CYS A 88 2.72 16.32 12.35
N ASN A 89 3.34 17.45 12.74
CA ASN A 89 4.58 17.91 12.12
C ASN A 89 5.83 17.11 12.57
N PHE A 90 5.66 16.20 13.53
CA PHE A 90 6.72 15.35 14.07
C PHE A 90 6.36 13.85 13.94
N PRO A 91 6.23 13.33 12.71
CA PRO A 91 5.81 11.95 12.46
C PRO A 91 6.75 10.90 13.07
N ILE A 92 7.98 11.27 13.41
CA ILE A 92 8.95 10.41 14.10
C ILE A 92 8.48 9.93 15.48
N LEU A 93 7.52 10.65 16.09
CA LEU A 93 6.96 10.32 17.40
C LEU A 93 5.76 9.38 17.29
N MET A 94 5.30 9.12 16.07
CA MET A 94 4.13 8.32 15.82
C MET A 94 4.58 6.95 15.28
N ASP A 95 4.00 5.89 15.83
CA ASP A 95 4.06 4.59 15.20
C ASP A 95 3.15 4.53 13.96
N LEU A 96 3.22 3.42 13.22
CA LEU A 96 2.42 3.24 12.02
C LEU A 96 0.91 3.28 12.32
N GLU A 97 0.48 2.71 13.45
CA GLU A 97 -0.94 2.73 13.86
C GLU A 97 -1.44 4.16 14.06
N SER A 98 -0.68 4.99 14.77
CA SER A 98 -1.04 6.39 15.03
C SER A 98 -1.08 7.20 13.74
N LYS A 99 -0.11 7.02 12.83
CA LYS A 99 -0.07 7.71 11.53
C LYS A 99 -1.27 7.33 10.68
N LYS A 100 -1.54 6.03 10.56
CA LYS A 100 -2.70 5.52 9.83
C LYS A 100 -4.01 6.04 10.44
N PHE A 101 -4.13 6.03 11.76
CA PHE A 101 -5.29 6.56 12.46
C PHE A 101 -5.54 8.03 12.11
N VAL A 102 -4.52 8.90 12.18
CA VAL A 102 -4.68 10.32 11.80
C VAL A 102 -5.09 10.49 10.34
N PHE A 103 -4.47 9.74 9.43
CA PHE A 103 -4.83 9.77 8.01
C PHE A 103 -6.29 9.32 7.78
N ASP A 104 -6.69 8.19 8.36
CA ASP A 104 -8.03 7.61 8.21
C ASP A 104 -9.12 8.51 8.82
N GLN A 105 -8.84 9.13 9.98
CA GLN A 105 -9.73 10.11 10.59
C GLN A 105 -9.89 11.35 9.71
N ASN A 106 -8.80 11.82 9.10
CA ASN A 106 -8.87 12.94 8.16
C ASN A 106 -9.74 12.61 6.93
N ALA A 107 -9.59 11.40 6.38
CA ALA A 107 -10.42 10.93 5.28
C ALA A 107 -11.90 10.90 5.70
N THR A 108 -12.19 10.40 6.90
CA THR A 108 -13.55 10.36 7.46
C THR A 108 -14.17 11.75 7.60
N TYR A 109 -13.45 12.71 8.19
CA TYR A 109 -13.93 14.08 8.30
C TYR A 109 -14.16 14.73 6.94
N THR A 110 -13.28 14.46 5.98
CA THR A 110 -13.41 15.02 4.63
C THR A 110 -14.65 14.49 3.92
N LYS A 111 -14.98 13.19 4.04
CA LYS A 111 -16.23 12.60 3.53
C LYS A 111 -17.48 13.22 4.18
N MET A 112 -17.43 13.46 5.50
CA MET A 112 -18.53 14.09 6.25
C MET A 112 -18.73 15.56 5.90
N GLU A 113 -17.66 16.28 5.56
CA GLU A 113 -17.73 17.68 5.13
C GLU A 113 -18.21 17.81 3.68
N ALA A 114 -17.89 16.84 2.82
CA ALA A 114 -18.30 16.82 1.42
C ALA A 114 -19.76 16.39 1.21
N THR A 115 -20.35 15.69 2.18
CA THR A 115 -21.78 15.35 2.15
C THR A 115 -22.62 16.57 2.51
N ASP A 116 -23.53 16.99 1.60
CA ASP A 116 -24.27 18.25 1.73
C ASP A 116 -25.24 18.24 2.92
N TRP A 117 -25.12 19.25 3.79
CA TRP A 117 -25.97 19.42 4.97
C TRP A 117 -27.06 20.44 4.63
N THR A 118 -28.17 19.98 4.08
CA THR A 118 -29.31 20.87 3.85
C THR A 118 -30.13 21.04 5.13
N MET A 119 -30.21 22.28 5.62
CA MET A 119 -31.16 22.67 6.66
C MET A 119 -32.51 22.94 6.00
N PHE A 120 -33.48 22.04 6.16
CA PHE A 120 -34.84 22.22 5.63
C PHE A 120 -35.83 22.34 6.79
N LEU A 121 -36.49 23.51 6.92
CA LEU A 121 -37.50 23.77 7.98
C LEU A 121 -37.00 23.48 9.43
N GLY A 122 -35.71 23.70 9.70
CA GLY A 122 -35.13 23.46 11.02
C GLY A 122 -34.81 21.99 11.34
N LEU A 123 -34.97 21.09 10.36
CA LEU A 123 -34.48 19.71 10.41
C LEU A 123 -33.21 19.59 9.58
N VAL A 124 -32.22 18.87 10.12
CA VAL A 124 -31.06 18.42 9.36
C VAL A 124 -31.49 17.21 8.54
N LEU A 125 -31.58 17.36 7.23
CA LEU A 125 -31.78 16.23 6.32
C LEU A 125 -30.40 15.74 5.88
N PHE A 126 -30.08 14.50 6.24
CA PHE A 126 -28.91 13.81 5.75
C PHE A 126 -29.24 13.23 4.38
N GLN A 127 -28.69 13.79 3.32
CA GLN A 127 -28.65 13.11 2.04
C GLN A 127 -27.21 12.73 1.78
N GLU A 128 -26.88 11.46 2.01
CA GLU A 128 -25.55 10.95 1.70
C GLU A 128 -25.34 11.02 0.18
N GLN A 129 -24.49 11.95 -0.25
CA GLN A 129 -23.96 12.00 -1.59
C GLN A 129 -22.82 10.99 -1.71
N TYR A 130 -22.85 10.22 -2.79
CA TYR A 130 -21.85 9.22 -3.11
C TYR A 130 -21.21 9.55 -4.45
N PHE A 131 -19.92 9.26 -4.56
CA PHE A 131 -19.28 9.14 -5.86
C PHE A 131 -19.60 7.75 -6.42
N VAL A 132 -20.57 7.69 -7.33
CA VAL A 132 -21.11 6.45 -7.84
C VAL A 132 -20.40 6.02 -9.12
N LEU A 133 -19.89 4.79 -9.15
CA LEU A 133 -19.34 4.13 -10.32
C LEU A 133 -20.26 3.01 -10.79
N HIS A 134 -20.68 3.08 -12.05
CA HIS A 134 -21.50 2.06 -12.72
C HIS A 134 -20.64 1.34 -13.76
N LEU A 135 -20.08 0.19 -13.42
CA LEU A 135 -19.04 -0.46 -14.19
C LEU A 135 -19.55 -1.76 -14.82
N SER A 136 -19.11 -2.07 -16.03
CA SER A 136 -19.24 -3.41 -16.59
C SER A 136 -18.02 -4.26 -16.27
N ARG A 137 -18.24 -5.52 -15.89
CA ARG A 137 -17.13 -6.47 -15.69
C ARG A 137 -16.39 -6.81 -16.99
N ALA A 138 -17.02 -6.56 -18.14
CA ALA A 138 -16.44 -6.84 -19.45
C ALA A 138 -15.44 -5.75 -19.93
N SER A 139 -15.56 -4.53 -19.41
CA SER A 139 -14.76 -3.35 -19.78
C SER A 139 -14.35 -2.54 -18.56
N LEU A 140 -14.00 -3.22 -17.46
CA LEU A 140 -13.86 -2.62 -16.14
C LEU A 140 -12.86 -1.46 -16.11
N LEU A 141 -11.65 -1.66 -16.66
CA LEU A 141 -10.64 -0.61 -16.66
C LEU A 141 -11.06 0.62 -17.48
N ASP A 142 -11.58 0.39 -18.69
CA ASP A 142 -12.00 1.46 -19.60
C ASP A 142 -13.17 2.26 -19.01
N ASP A 143 -14.22 1.59 -18.52
CA ASP A 143 -15.38 2.22 -17.87
C ASP A 143 -14.95 3.03 -16.64
N THR A 144 -13.97 2.52 -15.88
CA THR A 144 -13.43 3.20 -14.71
C THR A 144 -12.73 4.48 -15.11
N PHE A 145 -11.87 4.43 -16.12
CA PHE A 145 -11.15 5.62 -16.57
C PHE A 145 -12.10 6.65 -17.19
N GLU A 146 -13.10 6.23 -17.97
CA GLU A 146 -14.11 7.13 -18.53
C GLU A 146 -14.88 7.87 -17.42
N GLN A 147 -15.33 7.15 -16.39
CA GLN A 147 -16.10 7.75 -15.29
C GLN A 147 -15.26 8.62 -14.36
N LEU A 148 -14.01 8.25 -14.09
CA LEU A 148 -13.10 9.12 -13.34
C LEU A 148 -12.81 10.40 -14.13
N ASP A 149 -12.52 10.30 -15.42
CA ASP A 149 -12.21 11.48 -16.25
C ASP A 149 -13.41 12.43 -16.39
N ALA A 150 -14.63 11.89 -16.43
CA ALA A 150 -15.86 12.67 -16.50
C ALA A 150 -16.30 13.29 -15.15
N ALA A 151 -15.77 12.83 -14.02
CA ALA A 151 -16.17 13.27 -12.69
C ALA A 151 -15.63 14.67 -12.33
N ASP A 152 -16.36 15.41 -11.49
CA ASP A 152 -15.78 16.58 -10.84
C ASP A 152 -14.68 16.13 -9.87
N HIS A 153 -13.55 16.82 -9.87
CA HIS A 153 -12.43 16.48 -9.01
C HIS A 153 -12.75 16.59 -7.51
N GLU A 154 -13.80 17.33 -7.13
CA GLU A 154 -14.30 17.39 -5.76
C GLU A 154 -15.05 16.09 -5.37
N ASP A 155 -15.66 15.39 -6.33
CA ASP A 155 -16.40 14.15 -6.08
C ASP A 155 -15.49 13.02 -5.59
N TYR A 156 -14.19 13.07 -5.91
CA TYR A 156 -13.21 12.11 -5.39
C TYR A 156 -13.10 12.11 -3.85
N LYS A 157 -13.62 13.14 -3.17
CA LYS A 157 -13.68 13.24 -1.71
C LYS A 157 -14.95 12.65 -1.12
N LEU A 158 -15.95 12.31 -1.92
CA LEU A 158 -17.18 11.67 -1.46
C LEU A 158 -16.94 10.19 -1.11
N PRO A 159 -17.79 9.60 -0.26
CA PRO A 159 -17.89 8.15 -0.14
C PRO A 159 -18.13 7.52 -1.52
N ILE A 160 -17.34 6.51 -1.88
CA ILE A 160 -17.49 5.82 -3.17
C ILE A 160 -18.58 4.73 -3.09
N ALA A 161 -19.39 4.58 -4.13
CA ALA A 161 -20.30 3.45 -4.30
C ALA A 161 -20.05 2.80 -5.66
N VAL A 162 -19.98 1.48 -5.72
CA VAL A 162 -19.65 0.75 -6.95
C VAL A 162 -20.75 -0.26 -7.25
N TYR A 163 -21.25 -0.22 -8.48
CA TYR A 163 -22.26 -1.13 -9.02
C TYR A 163 -21.73 -1.82 -10.27
N PHE A 164 -21.99 -3.13 -10.38
CA PHE A 164 -21.63 -3.94 -11.55
C PHE A 164 -22.87 -4.38 -12.34
N ASP A 165 -22.78 -4.30 -13.67
CA ASP A 165 -23.70 -4.95 -14.64
C ASP A 165 -25.21 -4.74 -14.37
N GLU A 166 -25.61 -3.54 -13.92
CA GLU A 166 -27.00 -3.07 -13.76
C GLU A 166 -27.94 -3.92 -12.85
N ASN A 167 -27.42 -4.86 -12.03
CA ASN A 167 -28.26 -5.65 -11.12
C ASN A 167 -28.64 -4.87 -9.85
N PHE A 168 -29.61 -3.96 -9.97
CA PHE A 168 -30.18 -3.16 -8.87
C PHE A 168 -31.20 -3.92 -8.00
N THR A 169 -31.18 -5.25 -7.99
CA THR A 169 -32.23 -6.03 -7.33
C THR A 169 -31.99 -6.12 -5.82
N ASN A 170 -32.77 -5.29 -5.11
CA ASN A 170 -33.04 -5.23 -3.67
C ASN A 170 -32.23 -4.15 -2.92
N SER A 171 -32.95 -3.07 -2.65
CA SER A 171 -32.61 -1.85 -1.93
C SER A 171 -32.19 -2.03 -0.46
N ASP A 172 -31.80 -3.24 -0.04
CA ASP A 172 -31.43 -3.57 1.34
C ASP A 172 -30.07 -4.28 1.48
N ASP A 173 -29.41 -4.69 0.38
CA ASP A 173 -28.06 -5.27 0.45
C ASP A 173 -27.00 -4.24 0.06
N ASP A 174 -26.33 -3.74 1.10
CA ASP A 174 -25.17 -2.85 1.10
C ASP A 174 -23.92 -3.53 0.48
N ALA A 175 -24.04 -4.13 -0.71
CA ALA A 175 -22.91 -4.64 -1.45
C ALA A 175 -22.24 -3.50 -2.21
N LEU A 176 -21.68 -2.55 -1.45
CA LEU A 176 -20.64 -1.64 -1.89
C LEU A 176 -19.44 -2.49 -2.35
N TYR A 177 -19.43 -2.93 -3.62
CA TYR A 177 -18.42 -3.82 -4.23
C TYR A 177 -17.03 -3.15 -4.36
N ARG A 178 -16.70 -2.19 -3.49
CA ARG A 178 -15.42 -1.46 -3.43
C ARG A 178 -14.23 -2.42 -3.38
N LYS A 179 -14.34 -3.47 -2.57
CA LYS A 179 -13.28 -4.47 -2.41
C LYS A 179 -13.00 -5.16 -3.76
N ASP A 180 -14.03 -5.65 -4.42
CA ASP A 180 -13.92 -6.37 -5.69
C ASP A 180 -13.48 -5.43 -6.81
N PHE A 181 -14.00 -4.20 -6.83
CA PHE A 181 -13.58 -3.14 -7.73
C PHE A 181 -12.08 -2.87 -7.66
N PHE A 182 -11.55 -2.51 -6.47
CA PHE A 182 -10.13 -2.23 -6.31
C PHE A 182 -9.26 -3.45 -6.60
N HIS A 183 -9.76 -4.65 -6.35
CA HIS A 183 -9.04 -5.87 -6.71
C HIS A 183 -8.96 -6.05 -8.23
N GLU A 184 -10.11 -6.11 -8.90
CA GLU A 184 -10.21 -6.43 -10.31
C GLU A 184 -9.59 -5.35 -11.19
N VAL A 185 -9.86 -4.06 -10.93
CA VAL A 185 -9.34 -2.97 -11.77
C VAL A 185 -7.82 -2.88 -11.70
N PHE A 186 -7.22 -3.13 -10.53
CA PHE A 186 -5.75 -3.12 -10.40
C PHE A 186 -5.12 -4.38 -11.01
N HIS A 187 -5.78 -5.53 -10.95
CA HIS A 187 -5.30 -6.73 -11.65
C HIS A 187 -5.32 -6.55 -13.17
N GLU A 188 -6.41 -5.99 -13.72
CA GLU A 188 -6.50 -5.70 -15.15
C GLU A 188 -5.49 -4.63 -15.57
N MET A 189 -5.41 -3.52 -14.84
CA MET A 189 -4.48 -2.41 -15.13
C MET A 189 -3.01 -2.84 -15.10
N MET A 190 -2.64 -3.75 -14.20
CA MET A 190 -1.27 -4.27 -14.08
C MET A 190 -0.97 -5.41 -15.06
N SER A 191 -1.92 -5.78 -15.93
CA SER A 191 -1.72 -6.81 -16.94
C SER A 191 -0.84 -6.28 -18.09
N PRO A 192 0.13 -7.04 -18.62
CA PRO A 192 0.97 -6.61 -19.74
C PRO A 192 0.20 -6.21 -21.00
N GLU A 193 -1.03 -6.72 -21.18
CA GLU A 193 -1.92 -6.48 -22.31
C GLU A 193 -2.39 -5.01 -22.38
N THR A 194 -2.44 -4.30 -21.25
CA THR A 194 -2.85 -2.88 -21.23
C THR A 194 -1.80 -1.95 -21.83
N GLY A 195 -0.54 -2.39 -21.87
CA GLY A 195 0.60 -1.59 -22.31
C GLY A 195 0.85 -0.33 -21.46
N MET A 196 0.25 -0.22 -20.27
CA MET A 196 0.41 0.97 -19.42
C MET A 196 1.77 1.04 -18.71
N PHE A 197 2.42 -0.09 -18.49
CA PHE A 197 3.65 -0.18 -17.69
C PHE A 197 4.73 -0.99 -18.39
N MET A 198 5.98 -0.64 -18.12
CA MET A 198 7.11 -1.51 -18.41
C MET A 198 7.28 -2.50 -17.25
N PHE A 199 7.85 -3.67 -17.54
CA PHE A 199 8.11 -4.69 -16.53
C PHE A 199 9.59 -5.03 -16.49
N ASN A 200 10.07 -5.41 -15.31
CA ASN A 200 11.41 -5.96 -15.18
C ASN A 200 11.54 -7.33 -15.87
N ASP A 201 12.77 -7.84 -16.00
CA ASP A 201 13.05 -9.09 -16.74
C ASP A 201 12.26 -10.30 -16.22
N SER A 202 12.00 -10.36 -14.91
CA SER A 202 11.21 -11.43 -14.28
C SER A 202 9.70 -11.21 -14.35
N LYS A 203 9.24 -10.09 -14.89
CA LYS A 203 7.82 -9.66 -14.91
C LYS A 203 7.15 -9.67 -13.55
N THR A 204 7.93 -9.43 -12.49
CA THR A 204 7.44 -9.40 -11.10
C THR A 204 7.17 -8.00 -10.61
N LEU A 205 7.82 -6.99 -11.22
CA LEU A 205 7.64 -5.59 -10.86
C LEU A 205 7.35 -4.76 -12.10
N ALA A 206 6.37 -3.87 -11.96
CA ALA A 206 6.00 -2.87 -12.93
C ALA A 206 6.71 -1.54 -12.63
N TRP A 207 6.95 -0.76 -13.68
CA TRP A 207 7.41 0.62 -13.58
C TRP A 207 6.77 1.47 -14.68
N PHE A 208 6.81 2.79 -14.50
CA PHE A 208 6.35 3.71 -15.53
C PHE A 208 7.20 3.55 -16.80
N PRO A 209 6.58 3.56 -17.99
CA PRO A 209 7.34 3.58 -19.23
C PRO A 209 7.99 4.96 -19.40
N LYS A 210 8.90 5.07 -20.37
CA LYS A 210 9.45 6.35 -20.76
C LYS A 210 8.33 7.34 -21.12
N ALA A 211 8.53 8.60 -20.74
CA ALA A 211 7.64 9.70 -21.03
C ALA A 211 7.27 9.75 -22.52
N THR A 212 6.01 9.45 -22.82
CA THR A 212 5.38 9.52 -24.14
C THR A 212 4.22 10.51 -24.01
N GLU A 213 4.55 11.81 -23.93
CA GLU A 213 3.59 12.91 -23.75
C GLU A 213 2.75 12.84 -22.45
N GLU A 214 1.92 13.86 -22.22
CA GLU A 214 0.97 13.91 -21.09
C GLU A 214 -0.17 12.91 -21.34
N ASP A 215 -0.02 11.69 -20.85
CA ASP A 215 -1.06 10.68 -20.91
C ASP A 215 -1.93 10.72 -19.64
N GLN A 216 -3.18 11.18 -19.81
CA GLN A 216 -4.19 11.33 -18.77
C GLN A 216 -4.43 10.01 -18.01
N ARG A 217 -4.18 8.83 -18.60
CA ARG A 217 -4.32 7.54 -17.92
C ARG A 217 -3.44 7.44 -16.68
N TYR A 218 -2.27 8.11 -16.65
CA TYR A 218 -1.43 8.12 -15.45
C TYR A 218 -1.99 9.03 -14.35
N PHE A 219 -2.65 10.14 -14.71
CA PHE A 219 -3.41 10.94 -13.75
C PHE A 219 -4.53 10.10 -13.13
N LEU A 220 -5.31 9.39 -13.93
CA LEU A 220 -6.39 8.51 -13.45
C LEU A 220 -5.86 7.34 -12.61
N PHE A 221 -4.72 6.75 -12.99
CA PHE A 221 -4.01 5.77 -12.15
C PHE A 221 -3.60 6.36 -10.79
N GLY A 222 -3.16 7.62 -10.77
CA GLY A 222 -2.91 8.37 -9.55
C GLY A 222 -4.16 8.50 -8.70
N VAL A 223 -5.28 8.93 -9.30
CA VAL A 223 -6.59 9.05 -8.64
C VAL A 223 -7.01 7.71 -8.06
N LEU A 224 -6.92 6.60 -8.80
CA LEU A 224 -7.26 5.26 -8.31
C LEU A 224 -6.43 4.83 -7.10
N CYS A 225 -5.10 5.04 -7.15
CA CYS A 225 -4.23 4.76 -6.00
C CYS A 225 -4.62 5.62 -4.78
N GLY A 226 -4.97 6.89 -5.03
CA GLY A 226 -5.45 7.80 -3.99
C GLY A 226 -6.79 7.37 -3.39
N LEU A 227 -7.75 6.95 -4.24
CA LEU A 227 -9.06 6.43 -3.82
C LEU A 227 -8.93 5.16 -3.00
N ALA A 228 -8.03 4.25 -3.37
CA ALA A 228 -7.75 3.04 -2.60
C ALA A 228 -7.26 3.38 -1.19
N LEU A 229 -6.23 4.25 -1.08
CA LEU A 229 -5.70 4.69 0.21
C LEU A 229 -6.76 5.41 1.06
N TYR A 230 -7.51 6.34 0.44
CA TYR A 230 -8.55 7.16 1.07
C TYR A 230 -9.76 6.35 1.56
N ASN A 231 -10.03 5.20 0.92
CA ASN A 231 -11.09 4.28 1.31
C ASN A 231 -10.58 3.06 2.10
N GLN A 232 -9.31 3.09 2.54
CA GLN A 232 -8.71 2.06 3.40
C GLN A 232 -8.68 0.67 2.75
N HIS A 233 -8.56 0.61 1.42
CA HIS A 233 -8.42 -0.62 0.67
C HIS A 233 -6.96 -0.84 0.24
N ILE A 234 -6.51 -2.10 0.37
CA ILE A 234 -5.24 -2.54 -0.21
C ILE A 234 -5.44 -2.90 -1.68
N ILE A 235 -4.40 -2.72 -2.49
CA ILE A 235 -4.43 -2.94 -3.94
C ILE A 235 -3.27 -3.83 -4.41
N HIS A 236 -3.48 -4.51 -5.53
CA HIS A 236 -2.38 -5.18 -6.24
C HIS A 236 -1.56 -4.13 -6.99
N LEU A 237 -0.42 -3.75 -6.42
CA LEU A 237 0.46 -2.75 -7.00
C LEU A 237 1.92 -3.25 -6.92
N PRO A 238 2.38 -4.04 -7.90
CA PRO A 238 3.72 -4.63 -7.93
C PRO A 238 4.78 -3.59 -8.33
N PHE A 239 4.80 -2.43 -7.67
CA PHE A 239 5.81 -1.39 -7.90
C PHE A 239 6.93 -1.47 -6.84
N PRO A 240 8.18 -1.15 -7.22
CA PRO A 240 9.29 -1.09 -6.28
C PRO A 240 9.11 0.03 -5.25
N LEU A 241 9.87 -0.03 -4.16
CA LEU A 241 9.88 1.00 -3.11
C LEU A 241 10.19 2.41 -3.67
N ALA A 242 10.86 2.50 -4.82
CA ALA A 242 11.12 3.74 -5.55
C ALA A 242 9.86 4.59 -5.79
N LEU A 243 8.70 3.99 -6.07
CA LEU A 243 7.43 4.72 -6.27
C LEU A 243 7.09 5.59 -5.05
N PHE A 244 7.09 4.95 -3.88
CA PHE A 244 6.74 5.55 -2.61
C PHE A 244 7.79 6.55 -2.14
N LYS A 245 9.07 6.27 -2.43
CA LYS A 245 10.14 7.24 -2.22
C LYS A 245 9.89 8.52 -3.02
N LYS A 246 9.59 8.41 -4.32
CA LYS A 246 9.32 9.58 -5.16
C LYS A 246 8.09 10.38 -4.70
N LEU A 247 6.98 9.70 -4.33
CA LEU A 247 5.79 10.36 -3.78
C LEU A 247 6.12 11.23 -2.55
N LEU A 248 7.01 10.74 -1.70
CA LEU A 248 7.45 11.40 -0.46
C LEU A 248 8.67 12.32 -0.64
N GLY A 249 9.15 12.51 -1.87
CA GLY A 249 10.32 13.35 -2.16
C GLY A 249 11.66 12.76 -1.69
N VAL A 250 11.71 11.45 -1.39
CA VAL A 250 12.93 10.71 -1.10
C VAL A 250 13.55 10.27 -2.43
N LYS A 251 14.86 10.49 -2.59
CA LYS A 251 15.58 10.07 -3.80
C LYS A 251 15.70 8.54 -3.85
N PRO A 252 15.34 7.89 -4.97
CA PRO A 252 15.69 6.50 -5.22
C PRO A 252 17.21 6.30 -5.21
N SER A 253 17.66 5.11 -4.83
CA SER A 253 19.05 4.71 -4.72
C SER A 253 19.34 3.43 -5.51
N LEU A 254 20.61 3.04 -5.57
CA LEU A 254 21.02 1.77 -6.17
C LEU A 254 20.29 0.56 -5.56
N GLY A 255 19.95 0.62 -4.27
CA GLY A 255 19.15 -0.43 -3.63
C GLY A 255 17.78 -0.61 -4.26
N ASP A 256 17.15 0.48 -4.72
CA ASP A 256 15.87 0.40 -5.42
C ASP A 256 16.04 -0.17 -6.85
N MET A 257 17.19 0.07 -7.49
CA MET A 257 17.52 -0.58 -8.77
C MET A 257 17.76 -2.07 -8.59
N ILE A 258 18.41 -2.50 -7.51
CA ILE A 258 18.57 -3.93 -7.17
C ILE A 258 17.21 -4.58 -6.91
N GLU A 259 16.27 -3.88 -6.27
CA GLU A 259 14.89 -4.35 -6.10
C GLU A 259 14.17 -4.49 -7.45
N PHE A 260 14.20 -3.45 -8.29
CA PHE A 260 13.48 -3.42 -9.56
C PHE A 260 14.08 -4.40 -10.59
N SER A 261 15.38 -4.29 -10.86
CA SER A 261 16.13 -5.16 -11.76
C SER A 261 17.39 -5.67 -11.05
N PRO A 262 17.31 -6.84 -10.39
CA PRO A 262 18.45 -7.42 -9.68
C PRO A 262 19.69 -7.59 -10.55
N CYS A 263 19.51 -7.93 -11.83
CA CYS A 263 20.63 -8.08 -12.77
C CYS A 263 21.34 -6.74 -13.00
N VAL A 264 20.61 -5.70 -13.41
CA VAL A 264 21.17 -4.37 -13.66
C VAL A 264 21.75 -3.77 -12.38
N GLY A 265 21.01 -3.86 -11.27
CA GLY A 265 21.45 -3.37 -9.96
C GLY A 265 22.75 -4.04 -9.50
N GLN A 266 22.90 -5.36 -9.66
CA GLN A 266 24.14 -6.06 -9.30
C GLN A 266 25.30 -5.69 -10.22
N CYS A 267 25.06 -5.48 -11.52
CA CYS A 267 26.07 -4.97 -12.44
C CYS A 267 26.59 -3.59 -12.01
N LEU A 268 25.69 -2.65 -11.69
CA LEU A 268 26.05 -1.32 -11.19
C LEU A 268 26.80 -1.38 -9.85
N LEU A 269 26.41 -2.29 -8.95
CA LEU A 269 27.12 -2.51 -7.69
C LEU A 269 28.54 -3.04 -7.93
N ASN A 270 28.72 -3.96 -8.88
CA ASN A 270 30.05 -4.47 -9.24
C ASN A 270 30.96 -3.38 -9.82
N ILE A 271 30.42 -2.49 -10.66
CA ILE A 271 31.16 -1.32 -11.16
C ILE A 271 31.66 -0.45 -10.01
N LEU A 272 30.81 -0.20 -9.00
CA LEU A 272 31.18 0.62 -7.85
C LEU A 272 32.22 -0.03 -6.94
N GLU A 273 32.03 -1.29 -6.58
CA GLU A 273 32.74 -1.91 -5.46
C GLU A 273 33.89 -2.83 -5.89
N HIS A 274 33.78 -3.48 -7.05
CA HIS A 274 34.66 -4.59 -7.43
C HIS A 274 35.54 -4.30 -8.64
N TYR A 275 35.14 -3.40 -9.54
CA TYR A 275 35.93 -3.12 -10.74
C TYR A 275 37.10 -2.18 -10.41
N GLU A 276 38.29 -2.66 -10.70
CA GLU A 276 39.53 -1.89 -10.65
C GLU A 276 39.64 -0.94 -11.86
N ASP A 277 40.39 0.15 -11.71
CA ASP A 277 40.48 1.21 -12.73
C ASP A 277 41.01 0.71 -14.09
N ASN A 278 41.91 -0.27 -14.08
CA ASN A 278 42.40 -0.94 -15.29
C ASN A 278 41.29 -1.71 -16.01
N VAL A 279 40.45 -2.43 -15.26
CA VAL A 279 39.31 -3.19 -15.82
C VAL A 279 38.31 -2.23 -16.46
N ILE A 280 37.97 -1.13 -15.79
CA ILE A 280 37.05 -0.12 -16.35
C ILE A 280 37.62 0.47 -17.64
N LYS A 281 38.92 0.79 -17.64
CA LYS A 281 39.60 1.33 -18.81
C LYS A 281 39.65 0.34 -19.98
N ASP A 282 39.86 -0.95 -19.70
CA ASP A 282 39.91 -2.00 -20.72
C ASP A 282 38.53 -2.31 -21.33
N LEU A 283 37.45 -2.05 -20.59
CA LEU A 283 36.07 -2.20 -21.08
C LEU A 283 35.64 -1.09 -22.05
N ASP A 284 36.31 0.07 -22.01
CA ASP A 284 36.05 1.23 -22.88
C ASP A 284 34.57 1.65 -22.89
N TRP A 285 33.93 1.59 -21.72
CA TRP A 285 32.55 2.05 -21.53
C TRP A 285 32.50 3.57 -21.42
N ASP A 286 31.39 4.14 -21.85
CA ASP A 286 31.05 5.55 -21.70
C ASP A 286 29.77 5.70 -20.84
N PHE A 287 29.13 6.87 -20.93
CA PHE A 287 27.89 7.17 -20.23
C PHE A 287 26.63 6.79 -21.03
N ALA A 288 26.76 6.08 -22.16
CA ALA A 288 25.63 5.55 -22.91
C ALA A 288 25.09 4.27 -22.27
N ILE A 289 23.77 4.19 -22.12
CA ILE A 289 23.08 3.04 -21.54
C ILE A 289 21.92 2.59 -22.41
N TYR A 290 21.51 1.34 -22.27
CA TYR A 290 20.26 0.84 -22.84
C TYR A 290 19.17 0.86 -21.77
N TRP A 291 18.12 1.64 -21.97
CA TRP A 291 16.99 1.76 -21.05
C TRP A 291 15.67 1.84 -21.82
N ASP A 292 14.69 1.03 -21.43
CA ASP A 292 13.35 1.00 -22.04
C ASP A 292 13.38 0.88 -23.58
N GLY A 293 14.23 -0.01 -24.10
CA GLY A 293 14.29 -0.32 -25.53
C GLY A 293 15.17 0.61 -26.37
N ILE A 294 15.78 1.64 -25.77
CA ILE A 294 16.56 2.66 -26.50
C ILE A 294 17.92 2.93 -25.84
N GLU A 295 18.86 3.42 -26.64
CA GLU A 295 20.14 3.93 -26.16
C GLU A 295 19.98 5.39 -25.69
N VAL A 296 20.53 5.70 -24.52
CA VAL A 296 20.46 7.02 -23.87
C VAL A 296 21.83 7.40 -23.33
N ASP A 297 22.27 8.61 -23.65
CA ASP A 297 23.44 9.23 -23.04
C ASP A 297 23.07 9.88 -21.70
N LEU A 298 23.72 9.42 -20.62
CA LEU A 298 23.51 9.91 -19.26
C LEU A 298 24.18 11.27 -18.99
N ASP A 299 25.13 11.71 -19.82
CA ASP A 299 25.72 13.05 -19.79
C ASP A 299 25.64 13.72 -21.17
N PRO A 300 24.44 14.22 -21.57
CA PRO A 300 24.26 14.85 -22.89
C PRO A 300 25.13 16.09 -23.12
N LYS A 301 25.72 16.66 -22.06
CA LYS A 301 26.62 17.82 -22.16
C LYS A 301 28.04 17.41 -22.55
N SER A 302 28.41 16.16 -22.28
CA SER A 302 29.71 15.58 -22.61
C SER A 302 29.50 14.20 -23.27
N PRO A 303 29.00 14.16 -24.51
CA PRO A 303 28.83 12.89 -25.21
C PRO A 303 30.16 12.14 -25.32
N GLU A 304 30.11 10.81 -25.30
CA GLU A 304 31.29 9.94 -25.34
C GLU A 304 32.25 10.13 -24.14
N LYS A 305 31.78 10.73 -23.03
CA LYS A 305 32.55 10.81 -21.79
C LYS A 305 32.89 9.39 -21.32
N PRO A 306 34.19 9.01 -21.24
CA PRO A 306 34.56 7.67 -20.84
C PRO A 306 34.26 7.45 -19.35
N LEU A 307 33.80 6.25 -19.04
CA LEU A 307 33.74 5.74 -17.68
C LEU A 307 35.17 5.48 -17.18
N THR A 308 35.47 5.98 -16.00
CA THR A 308 36.77 5.84 -15.33
C THR A 308 36.57 5.47 -13.87
N GLY A 309 37.64 5.02 -13.21
CA GLY A 309 37.62 4.73 -11.77
C GLY A 309 37.19 5.93 -10.91
N GLU A 310 37.49 7.15 -11.35
CA GLU A 310 37.17 8.38 -10.64
C GLU A 310 35.69 8.78 -10.77
N ASN A 311 35.04 8.46 -11.89
CA ASN A 311 33.67 8.88 -12.19
C ASN A 311 32.63 7.73 -12.08
N LYS A 312 33.02 6.52 -11.67
CA LYS A 312 32.11 5.38 -11.50
C LYS A 312 30.88 5.67 -10.62
N LYS A 313 31.06 6.48 -9.57
CA LYS A 313 29.95 6.91 -8.70
C LYS A 313 28.97 7.81 -9.43
N GLU A 314 29.49 8.74 -10.22
CA GLU A 314 28.69 9.64 -11.05
C GLU A 314 27.86 8.85 -12.06
N PHE A 315 28.47 7.87 -12.74
CA PHE A 315 27.78 6.99 -13.69
C PHE A 315 26.62 6.24 -13.04
N VAL A 316 26.85 5.59 -11.90
CA VAL A 316 25.77 4.84 -11.22
C VAL A 316 24.68 5.76 -10.69
N ASP A 317 25.05 6.89 -10.08
CA ASP A 317 24.08 7.87 -9.60
C ASP A 317 23.25 8.44 -10.79
N ALA A 318 23.87 8.67 -11.94
CA ALA A 318 23.20 9.11 -13.17
C ALA A 318 22.28 8.03 -13.75
N PHE A 319 22.69 6.77 -13.77
CA PHE A 319 21.88 5.64 -14.22
C PHE A 319 20.60 5.53 -13.37
N VAL A 320 20.74 5.48 -12.05
CA VAL A 320 19.61 5.37 -11.11
C VAL A 320 18.69 6.58 -11.26
N ASN A 321 19.25 7.79 -11.41
CA ASN A 321 18.46 9.00 -11.63
C ASN A 321 17.72 8.97 -12.97
N HIS A 322 18.32 8.44 -14.03
CA HIS A 322 17.66 8.29 -15.31
C HIS A 322 16.48 7.33 -15.24
N ALA A 323 16.73 6.12 -14.72
CA ALA A 323 15.74 5.06 -14.60
C ALA A 323 14.50 5.47 -13.79
N PHE A 324 14.71 6.11 -12.63
CA PHE A 324 13.61 6.42 -11.73
C PHE A 324 13.10 7.85 -11.81
N ASN A 325 13.84 8.80 -12.39
CA ASN A 325 13.40 10.20 -12.48
C ASN A 325 13.30 10.69 -13.91
N THR A 326 14.42 10.90 -14.62
CA THR A 326 14.36 11.68 -15.87
C THR A 326 13.64 10.97 -17.01
N SER A 327 13.71 9.64 -17.09
CA SER A 327 12.99 8.88 -18.12
C SER A 327 11.47 8.90 -17.95
N VAL A 328 10.99 9.06 -16.70
CA VAL A 328 9.57 8.91 -16.34
C VAL A 328 8.93 10.20 -15.82
N GLU A 329 9.62 11.34 -15.92
CA GLU A 329 9.22 12.59 -15.25
C GLU A 329 7.78 13.00 -15.59
N GLY A 330 7.41 13.04 -16.88
CA GLY A 330 6.06 13.44 -17.31
C GLY A 330 4.97 12.54 -16.74
N VAL A 331 5.05 11.24 -16.99
CA VAL A 331 4.06 10.25 -16.53
C VAL A 331 3.99 10.16 -14.99
N PHE A 332 5.11 10.32 -14.30
CA PHE A 332 5.14 10.33 -12.84
C PHE A 332 4.50 11.60 -12.26
N GLN A 333 4.67 12.77 -12.89
CA GLN A 333 4.01 13.99 -12.44
C GLN A 333 2.48 13.89 -12.59
N GLU A 334 1.98 13.29 -13.67
CA GLU A 334 0.56 13.02 -13.85
C GLU A 334 0.03 12.08 -12.76
N PHE A 335 0.70 10.96 -12.53
CA PHE A 335 0.40 10.05 -11.43
C PHE A 335 0.37 10.77 -10.07
N LYS A 336 1.40 11.57 -9.78
CA LYS A 336 1.51 12.31 -8.53
C LYS A 336 0.37 13.33 -8.38
N ARG A 337 0.02 14.03 -9.47
CA ARG A 337 -1.09 14.99 -9.53
C ARG A 337 -2.42 14.32 -9.21
N GLY A 338 -2.71 13.17 -9.82
CA GLY A 338 -3.92 12.39 -9.55
C GLY A 338 -3.97 11.86 -8.12
N PHE A 339 -2.86 11.31 -7.61
CA PHE A 339 -2.80 10.78 -6.24
C PHE A 339 -3.12 11.83 -5.18
N PHE A 340 -2.54 13.03 -5.32
CA PHE A 340 -2.76 14.13 -4.39
C PHE A 340 -4.04 14.93 -4.68
N GLN A 341 -4.75 14.67 -5.79
CA GLN A 341 -6.12 15.14 -5.96
C GLN A 341 -7.03 14.51 -4.89
N VAL A 342 -6.78 13.25 -4.50
CA VAL A 342 -7.59 12.51 -3.53
C VAL A 342 -7.01 12.56 -2.12
N CYS A 343 -5.70 12.41 -1.97
CA CYS A 343 -5.04 12.34 -0.66
C CYS A 343 -4.40 13.67 -0.25
N ASP A 344 -4.50 14.04 1.03
CA ASP A 344 -3.83 15.24 1.54
C ASP A 344 -2.31 15.04 1.61
N GLN A 345 -1.54 15.90 0.93
CA GLN A 345 -0.11 15.74 0.79
C GLN A 345 0.64 15.79 2.13
N ASP A 346 0.22 16.62 3.07
CA ASP A 346 0.91 16.78 4.35
C ASP A 346 0.65 15.58 5.27
N LEU A 347 -0.53 14.98 5.18
CA LEU A 347 -0.82 13.75 5.92
C LEU A 347 -0.18 12.51 5.30
N VAL A 348 -0.01 12.47 3.98
CA VAL A 348 0.77 11.39 3.33
C VAL A 348 2.24 11.45 3.77
N LYS A 349 2.81 12.65 4.00
CA LYS A 349 4.18 12.82 4.52
C LYS A 349 4.37 12.32 5.96
N LEU A 350 3.30 11.93 6.67
CA LEU A 350 3.43 11.26 7.96
C LEU A 350 4.09 9.89 7.82
N PHE A 351 3.86 9.23 6.68
CA PHE A 351 4.41 7.91 6.38
C PHE A 351 5.84 7.99 5.86
N ARG A 352 6.63 6.99 6.20
CA ARG A 352 7.88 6.65 5.50
C ARG A 352 7.56 5.88 4.22
N PRO A 353 8.47 5.80 3.24
CA PRO A 353 8.23 5.09 1.98
C PRO A 353 7.72 3.65 2.17
N LYS A 354 8.35 2.89 3.08
CA LYS A 354 7.94 1.51 3.34
C LYS A 354 6.60 1.44 4.07
N GLU A 355 6.36 2.32 5.04
CA GLU A 355 5.07 2.42 5.73
C GLU A 355 3.92 2.72 4.74
N LEU A 356 4.13 3.65 3.80
CA LEU A 356 3.13 3.99 2.78
C LEU A 356 2.88 2.82 1.83
N GLN A 357 3.94 2.12 1.40
CA GLN A 357 3.82 0.89 0.62
C GLN A 357 3.01 -0.17 1.35
N ASP A 358 3.31 -0.41 2.63
CA ASP A 358 2.64 -1.45 3.42
C ASP A 358 1.17 -1.12 3.70
N VAL A 359 0.84 0.16 3.86
CA VAL A 359 -0.56 0.61 4.01
C VAL A 359 -1.34 0.47 2.71
N LEU A 360 -0.75 0.78 1.56
CA LEU A 360 -1.44 0.77 0.27
C LEU A 360 -1.49 -0.63 -0.37
N VAL A 361 -0.41 -1.41 -0.28
CA VAL A 361 -0.26 -2.71 -0.96
C VAL A 361 -0.48 -3.88 0.00
N GLY A 362 -0.43 -3.63 1.31
CA GLY A 362 -0.46 -4.68 2.32
C GLY A 362 0.89 -5.40 2.45
N ALA A 363 0.92 -6.37 3.36
CA ALA A 363 2.08 -7.18 3.67
C ALA A 363 1.75 -8.67 3.60
N ASP A 364 2.79 -9.50 3.48
CA ASP A 364 2.66 -10.95 3.53
C ASP A 364 2.13 -11.38 4.90
N PHE A 365 1.18 -12.31 4.90
CA PHE A 365 0.66 -12.88 6.13
C PHE A 365 1.57 -14.01 6.62
N HIS A 366 1.86 -14.00 7.92
CA HIS A 366 2.73 -15.00 8.55
C HIS A 366 2.18 -15.59 9.86
N ASP A 367 1.10 -15.03 10.43
CA ASP A 367 0.55 -15.50 11.71
C ASP A 367 -0.59 -16.52 11.53
N TRP A 368 -0.24 -17.69 11.03
CA TRP A 368 -1.18 -18.79 10.81
C TRP A 368 -1.90 -19.25 12.08
N ALA A 369 -1.27 -19.11 13.24
CA ALA A 369 -1.89 -19.46 14.53
C ALA A 369 -3.04 -18.51 14.85
N LYS A 370 -2.88 -17.21 14.59
CA LYS A 370 -3.94 -16.22 14.78
C LYS A 370 -5.11 -16.44 13.83
N LEU A 371 -4.84 -16.80 12.57
CA LEU A 371 -5.89 -17.16 11.61
C LEU A 371 -6.79 -18.28 12.15
N LYS A 372 -6.17 -19.35 12.69
CA LYS A 372 -6.90 -20.46 13.33
C LYS A 372 -7.76 -19.99 14.50
N GLN A 373 -7.17 -19.17 15.37
CA GLN A 373 -7.84 -18.65 16.56
C GLN A 373 -9.08 -17.82 16.20
N ASN A 374 -8.99 -17.03 15.13
CA ASN A 374 -10.05 -16.14 14.68
C ASN A 374 -11.05 -16.82 13.75
N THR A 375 -10.87 -18.11 13.41
CA THR A 375 -11.78 -18.76 12.47
C THR A 375 -13.14 -19.03 13.14
N VAL A 376 -14.20 -18.55 12.49
CA VAL A 376 -15.59 -18.74 12.91
C VAL A 376 -16.20 -19.89 12.14
N TYR A 377 -16.96 -20.74 12.82
CA TYR A 377 -17.60 -21.92 12.24
C TYR A 377 -19.12 -21.77 12.25
N GLU A 378 -19.77 -22.20 11.18
CA GLU A 378 -21.22 -22.14 11.01
C GLU A 378 -21.84 -23.54 10.91
N GLY A 379 -23.10 -23.66 11.35
CA GLY A 379 -23.87 -24.89 11.25
C GLY A 379 -23.34 -26.00 12.18
N VAL A 380 -23.03 -27.17 11.61
CA VAL A 380 -22.54 -28.33 12.37
C VAL A 380 -21.05 -28.24 12.70
N TYR A 381 -20.32 -27.32 12.07
CA TYR A 381 -18.93 -27.08 12.40
C TYR A 381 -18.84 -26.30 13.70
N SER A 382 -18.11 -26.84 14.67
CA SER A 382 -17.91 -26.26 16.00
C SER A 382 -16.52 -26.62 16.53
N THR A 383 -15.99 -25.76 17.39
CA THR A 383 -14.79 -26.03 18.19
C THR A 383 -15.12 -26.78 19.48
N THR A 384 -16.37 -26.72 19.94
CA THR A 384 -16.81 -27.30 21.21
C THR A 384 -18.21 -27.92 21.10
N PRO A 385 -18.33 -29.25 21.02
CA PRO A 385 -17.25 -30.22 20.84
C PRO A 385 -16.59 -30.05 19.45
N PRO A 386 -15.29 -30.34 19.31
CA PRO A 386 -14.59 -30.17 18.04
C PRO A 386 -15.13 -31.16 17.00
N HIS A 387 -15.56 -30.64 15.85
CA HIS A 387 -16.04 -31.45 14.75
C HIS A 387 -14.87 -32.19 14.05
N PRO A 388 -14.96 -33.50 13.76
CA PRO A 388 -13.86 -34.28 13.18
C PRO A 388 -13.31 -33.67 11.87
N THR A 389 -14.18 -33.21 10.98
CA THR A 389 -13.77 -32.54 9.73
C THR A 389 -12.96 -31.26 9.97
N ILE A 390 -13.25 -30.50 11.03
CA ILE A 390 -12.47 -29.29 11.34
C ILE A 390 -11.09 -29.63 11.90
N GLN A 391 -10.99 -30.72 12.68
CA GLN A 391 -9.70 -31.22 13.14
C GLN A 391 -8.83 -31.67 11.96
N MET A 392 -9.39 -32.49 11.06
CA MET A 392 -8.70 -32.91 9.83
C MET A 392 -8.27 -31.71 8.99
N PHE A 393 -9.12 -30.69 8.87
CA PHE A 393 -8.81 -29.49 8.11
C PHE A 393 -7.55 -28.78 8.62
N TRP A 394 -7.45 -28.55 9.93
CA TRP A 394 -6.28 -27.87 10.48
C TRP A 394 -5.03 -28.73 10.48
N GLU A 395 -5.16 -30.06 10.63
CA GLU A 395 -4.03 -30.97 10.44
C GLU A 395 -3.49 -30.92 9.01
N VAL A 396 -4.37 -31.00 8.02
CA VAL A 396 -4.00 -30.89 6.59
C VAL A 396 -3.38 -29.51 6.32
N PHE A 397 -3.95 -28.45 6.88
CA PHE A 397 -3.43 -27.10 6.73
C PHE A 397 -2.01 -26.93 7.31
N ASP A 398 -1.72 -27.56 8.44
CA ASP A 398 -0.37 -27.52 9.05
C ASP A 398 0.68 -28.25 8.23
N GLU A 399 0.26 -29.27 7.48
CA GLU A 399 1.11 -30.03 6.56
C GLU A 399 1.39 -29.28 5.24
N LEU A 400 0.70 -28.16 4.98
CA LEU A 400 0.95 -27.33 3.80
C LEU A 400 2.30 -26.60 3.89
N THR A 401 2.97 -26.47 2.75
CA THR A 401 4.13 -25.56 2.60
C THR A 401 3.69 -24.10 2.75
N GLU A 402 4.63 -23.20 3.07
CA GLU A 402 4.31 -21.76 3.19
C GLU A 402 3.69 -21.19 1.90
N ASP A 403 4.16 -21.61 0.72
CA ASP A 403 3.57 -21.19 -0.56
C ASP A 403 2.12 -21.69 -0.72
N GLN A 404 1.81 -22.88 -0.22
CA GLN A 404 0.45 -23.42 -0.23
C GLN A 404 -0.44 -22.72 0.79
N LYS A 405 0.08 -22.33 1.96
CA LYS A 405 -0.67 -21.53 2.95
C LYS A 405 -0.98 -20.12 2.42
N LYS A 406 -0.01 -19.48 1.76
CA LYS A 406 -0.25 -18.22 1.03
C LYS A 406 -1.29 -18.39 -0.07
N ALA A 407 -1.21 -19.48 -0.85
CA ALA A 407 -2.23 -19.79 -1.85
C ALA A 407 -3.61 -20.06 -1.23
N PHE A 408 -3.67 -20.67 -0.03
CA PHE A 408 -4.91 -20.83 0.72
C PHE A 408 -5.49 -19.50 1.19
N LEU A 409 -4.65 -18.61 1.74
CA LEU A 409 -5.10 -17.30 2.15
C LEU A 409 -5.67 -16.52 0.95
N TRP A 410 -4.99 -16.58 -0.19
CA TRP A 410 -5.50 -16.01 -1.44
C TRP A 410 -6.82 -16.66 -1.86
N PHE A 411 -6.91 -18.00 -1.81
CA PHE A 411 -8.11 -18.75 -2.15
C PHE A 411 -9.35 -18.33 -1.33
N VAL A 412 -9.18 -18.03 -0.04
CA VAL A 412 -10.29 -17.66 0.84
C VAL A 412 -10.54 -16.15 0.93
N THR A 413 -9.54 -15.30 0.74
CA THR A 413 -9.67 -13.83 0.93
C THR A 413 -9.72 -13.04 -0.38
N GLY A 414 -9.25 -13.62 -1.49
CA GLY A 414 -9.03 -12.94 -2.76
C GLY A 414 -7.72 -12.14 -2.81
N PHE A 415 -6.92 -12.10 -1.74
CA PHE A 415 -5.69 -11.31 -1.70
C PHE A 415 -4.46 -12.14 -1.41
N GLU A 416 -3.38 -11.89 -2.16
CA GLU A 416 -2.06 -12.44 -1.86
C GLU A 416 -1.43 -11.82 -0.61
N ARG A 417 -1.86 -10.58 -0.30
CA ARG A 417 -1.39 -9.77 0.82
C ARG A 417 -2.54 -9.32 1.69
N VAL A 418 -2.23 -8.92 2.91
CA VAL A 418 -3.24 -8.51 3.89
C VAL A 418 -2.97 -7.11 4.41
N PRO A 419 -3.99 -6.40 4.95
CA PRO A 419 -3.77 -5.12 5.59
C PRO A 419 -2.79 -5.25 6.76
N ILE A 420 -1.69 -4.49 6.71
CA ILE A 420 -0.60 -4.59 7.69
C ILE A 420 -1.07 -4.36 9.15
N LEU A 421 -1.99 -3.42 9.36
CA LEU A 421 -2.54 -3.09 10.69
C LEU A 421 -3.85 -3.84 11.01
N GLY A 422 -4.12 -4.95 10.32
CA GLY A 422 -5.33 -5.74 10.46
C GLY A 422 -5.12 -7.25 10.40
N MET A 423 -3.87 -7.73 10.34
CA MET A 423 -3.57 -9.16 10.23
C MET A 423 -4.23 -9.99 11.34
N GLU A 424 -4.22 -9.46 12.57
CA GLU A 424 -4.83 -10.11 13.73
C GLU A 424 -6.37 -10.08 13.74
N LYS A 425 -7.00 -9.36 12.81
CA LYS A 425 -8.46 -9.22 12.69
C LYS A 425 -9.02 -9.99 11.50
N ILE A 426 -8.18 -10.70 10.74
CA ILE A 426 -8.64 -11.54 9.65
C ILE A 426 -9.44 -12.69 10.25
N GLU A 427 -10.72 -12.71 9.91
CA GLU A 427 -11.68 -13.73 10.30
C GLU A 427 -12.00 -14.58 9.08
N LEU A 428 -11.71 -15.89 9.16
CA LEU A 428 -12.15 -16.88 8.19
C LEU A 428 -13.48 -17.46 8.68
N LYS A 429 -14.50 -17.48 7.82
CA LYS A 429 -15.76 -18.16 8.11
C LYS A 429 -15.79 -19.51 7.43
N VAL A 430 -16.08 -20.58 8.16
CA VAL A 430 -16.14 -21.94 7.61
C VAL A 430 -17.53 -22.51 7.78
N LYS A 431 -18.18 -22.85 6.67
CA LYS A 431 -19.51 -23.50 6.66
C LYS A 431 -19.48 -24.79 5.85
N VAL A 432 -20.48 -25.63 6.06
CA VAL A 432 -20.63 -26.87 5.29
C VAL A 432 -20.97 -26.53 3.84
N LYS A 433 -20.21 -27.10 2.91
CA LYS A 433 -20.58 -27.10 1.50
C LYS A 433 -21.74 -28.06 1.27
N VAL A 434 -22.83 -27.61 0.66
CA VAL A 434 -23.92 -28.51 0.22
C VAL A 434 -23.38 -29.31 -0.97
N PRO A 435 -23.43 -30.66 -0.93
CA PRO A 435 -22.80 -31.46 -1.96
C PRO A 435 -23.64 -31.53 -3.23
N ASP A 436 -22.99 -31.44 -4.40
CA ASP A 436 -23.62 -31.62 -5.71
C ASP A 436 -23.77 -33.10 -6.06
N LEU A 437 -22.79 -33.92 -5.64
CA LEU A 437 -22.77 -35.37 -5.81
C LEU A 437 -22.59 -36.07 -4.46
N SER A 438 -21.41 -35.92 -3.86
CA SER A 438 -21.07 -36.41 -2.53
C SER A 438 -19.96 -35.57 -1.93
N TYR A 439 -19.91 -35.52 -0.60
CA TYR A 439 -18.90 -34.73 0.12
C TYR A 439 -17.46 -35.08 -0.28
N ASP A 440 -17.16 -36.37 -0.53
CA ASP A 440 -15.80 -36.83 -0.89
C ASP A 440 -15.41 -36.53 -2.35
N GLN A 441 -16.38 -36.21 -3.20
CA GLN A 441 -16.15 -35.90 -4.62
C GLN A 441 -16.02 -34.41 -4.86
N ASP A 442 -16.67 -33.58 -4.05
CA ASP A 442 -16.69 -32.14 -4.23
C ASP A 442 -15.39 -31.47 -3.78
N TYR A 443 -15.04 -30.37 -4.43
CA TYR A 443 -13.95 -29.49 -4.03
C TYR A 443 -14.45 -28.47 -2.99
N PRO A 444 -13.59 -27.97 -2.11
CA PRO A 444 -13.94 -26.80 -1.31
C PRO A 444 -14.24 -25.61 -2.25
N ALA A 445 -15.15 -24.74 -1.84
CA ALA A 445 -15.51 -23.52 -2.56
C ALA A 445 -15.31 -22.30 -1.65
N THR A 446 -15.16 -21.11 -2.23
CA THR A 446 -14.95 -19.88 -1.46
C THR A 446 -15.82 -18.75 -1.94
N HIS A 447 -16.18 -17.87 -1.02
CA HIS A 447 -16.75 -16.55 -1.29
C HIS A 447 -15.79 -15.51 -0.73
N THR A 448 -14.86 -15.08 -1.57
CA THR A 448 -13.71 -14.23 -1.18
C THR A 448 -14.15 -12.87 -0.60
N CYS A 449 -15.28 -12.33 -1.05
CA CYS A 449 -15.88 -11.09 -0.53
C CYS A 449 -16.13 -11.16 0.98
N PHE A 450 -16.51 -12.35 1.47
CA PHE A 450 -16.87 -12.59 2.88
C PHE A 450 -15.81 -13.38 3.65
N SER A 451 -14.63 -13.62 3.06
CA SER A 451 -13.60 -14.49 3.62
C SER A 451 -14.17 -15.84 4.07
N MET A 452 -15.03 -16.44 3.23
CA MET A 452 -15.80 -17.62 3.58
C MET A 452 -15.35 -18.86 2.80
N LEU A 453 -15.11 -19.95 3.52
CA LEU A 453 -14.79 -21.28 3.00
C LEU A 453 -15.98 -22.22 3.18
N GLU A 454 -16.45 -22.78 2.08
CA GLU A 454 -17.38 -23.90 2.04
C GLU A 454 -16.60 -25.20 2.02
N LEU A 455 -16.59 -25.90 3.15
CA LEU A 455 -15.84 -27.13 3.34
C LEU A 455 -16.80 -28.34 3.32
N PRO A 456 -16.62 -29.32 2.41
CA PRO A 456 -17.37 -30.58 2.46
C PRO A 456 -17.07 -31.42 3.71
N LEU A 457 -18.05 -32.24 4.13
CA LEU A 457 -17.92 -33.21 5.22
C LEU A 457 -17.13 -34.45 4.75
N TYR A 458 -15.84 -34.28 4.45
CA TYR A 458 -14.97 -35.36 3.98
C TYR A 458 -14.89 -36.52 4.98
N SER A 459 -14.84 -37.75 4.47
CA SER A 459 -14.80 -38.97 5.28
C SER A 459 -13.40 -39.31 5.81
N THR A 460 -12.33 -38.90 5.11
CA THR A 460 -10.93 -39.11 5.55
C THR A 460 -10.03 -37.90 5.31
N LYS A 461 -8.91 -37.87 6.03
CA LYS A 461 -7.88 -36.82 5.93
C LYS A 461 -7.22 -36.79 4.55
N GLU A 462 -6.97 -37.95 3.95
CA GLU A 462 -6.30 -38.09 2.66
C GLU A 462 -7.14 -37.49 1.52
N ILE A 463 -8.47 -37.69 1.58
CA ILE A 463 -9.41 -37.10 0.61
C ILE A 463 -9.37 -35.58 0.75
N MET A 464 -9.46 -35.06 1.97
CA MET A 464 -9.39 -33.63 2.23
C MET A 464 -8.08 -33.01 1.75
N GLN A 465 -6.94 -33.64 2.04
CA GLN A 465 -5.62 -33.18 1.61
C GLN A 465 -5.51 -33.11 0.09
N THR A 466 -6.00 -34.14 -0.60
CA THR A 466 -6.01 -34.19 -2.06
C THR A 466 -6.90 -33.09 -2.63
N LYS A 467 -8.16 -32.99 -2.18
CA LYS A 467 -9.14 -32.01 -2.68
C LYS A 467 -8.75 -30.57 -2.39
N LEU A 468 -8.25 -30.29 -1.19
CA LEU A 468 -7.77 -28.95 -0.82
C LEU A 468 -6.56 -28.58 -1.68
N THR A 469 -5.55 -29.44 -1.75
CA THR A 469 -4.32 -29.15 -2.52
C THR A 469 -4.61 -28.96 -4.00
N GLU A 470 -5.48 -29.79 -4.58
CA GLU A 470 -5.94 -29.63 -5.96
C GLU A 470 -6.67 -28.29 -6.16
N ALA A 471 -7.58 -27.91 -5.26
CA ALA A 471 -8.30 -26.63 -5.33
C ALA A 471 -7.34 -25.42 -5.28
N LEU A 472 -6.33 -25.47 -4.39
CA LEU A 472 -5.29 -24.44 -4.29
C LEU A 472 -4.42 -24.36 -5.56
N SER A 473 -4.13 -25.51 -6.19
CA SER A 473 -3.33 -25.57 -7.41
C SER A 473 -4.09 -25.08 -8.66
N LYS A 474 -5.40 -25.33 -8.73
CA LYS A 474 -6.26 -24.96 -9.87
C LYS A 474 -6.49 -23.45 -9.93
N ASN A 475 -6.70 -22.80 -8.79
CA ASN A 475 -6.87 -21.34 -8.77
C ASN A 475 -5.64 -20.58 -9.24
N ARG A 476 -4.42 -21.09 -9.01
CA ARG A 476 -3.19 -20.51 -9.58
C ARG A 476 -3.12 -20.51 -11.11
N ARG A 477 -3.95 -21.31 -11.80
CA ARG A 477 -3.94 -21.42 -13.27
C ARG A 477 -4.96 -20.52 -13.96
N SER A 478 -5.94 -19.98 -13.23
CA SER A 478 -6.97 -19.13 -13.82
C SER A 478 -6.49 -17.70 -14.14
N TYR A 479 -5.28 -17.34 -13.71
CA TYR A 479 -4.69 -15.99 -13.85
C TYR A 479 -3.22 -16.02 -14.28
N LYS A 480 -2.85 -16.97 -15.15
CA LYS A 480 -1.53 -17.03 -15.80
C LYS A 480 -1.61 -16.76 -17.28
#